data_AF-A0A957HST1-F1
#
_entry.id   AF-A0A957HST1-F1
#
_cell.length_a   1.000
_cell.length_b   1.000
_cell.length_c   1.000
_cell.angle_alpha   90.00
_cell.angle_beta   90.00
_cell.angle_gamma   90.00
#
_symmetry.space_group_name_H-M   'P 1'
#
loop_
_entity.id
_entity.type
_entity.pdbx_description
1 polymer ?
#
loop_
_entity_poly.entity_id
_entity_poly.type
_entity_poly.pdbx_seq_one_letter_code
_entity_poly.pdbx_strand_id
1 'polypeptide(L)' 'MDFSWSSEQKEFKSAVIKFAQNELNDDMEKRDEKSEFSYEGWRKCAQFGIHGLSFPEEYGGSGADIMTT' A
#
# COMPACT_ATOMS: atom_id res chain seq x y z
N MET A 1 9.56 -1.32 -27.94
CA MET A 1 9.36 -0.70 -26.62
C MET A 1 8.79 -1.76 -25.72
N ASP A 2 9.39 -1.98 -24.55
CA ASP A 2 8.92 -2.95 -23.57
C ASP A 2 8.08 -2.22 -22.51
N PHE A 3 6.87 -2.72 -22.27
CA PHE A 3 5.91 -2.18 -21.30
C PHE A 3 5.65 -3.15 -20.15
N SER A 4 6.40 -4.24 -20.08
CA SER A 4 6.30 -5.20 -19.00
C SER A 4 6.83 -4.61 -17.70
N TRP A 5 6.22 -5.01 -16.59
CA TRP A 5 6.71 -4.64 -15.26
C TRP A 5 7.99 -5.40 -14.94
N SER A 6 8.89 -4.75 -14.20
CA SER A 6 10.07 -5.40 -13.63
C SER A 6 9.66 -6.51 -12.66
N SER A 7 10.56 -7.45 -12.37
CA SER A 7 10.32 -8.48 -11.36
C SER A 7 10.02 -7.87 -9.99
N GLU A 8 10.78 -6.84 -9.61
CA GLU A 8 10.60 -6.10 -8.36
C GLU A 8 9.21 -5.45 -8.25
N GLN A 9 8.72 -4.81 -9.31
CA GLN A 9 7.37 -4.26 -9.35
C GLN A 9 6.29 -5.34 -9.20
N LYS A 10 6.48 -6.51 -9.81
CA LYS A 10 5.54 -7.64 -9.67
C LYS A 10 5.54 -8.22 -8.25
N GLU A 11 6.71 -8.33 -7.64
CA GLU A 11 6.86 -8.79 -6.26
C GLU A 11 6.21 -7.80 -5.28
N PHE A 12 6.50 -6.51 -5.44
CA PHE A 12 5.90 -5.46 -4.63
C PHE A 12 4.37 -5.43 -4.77
N LYS A 13 3.84 -5.47 -6.00
CA LYS A 13 2.39 -5.60 -6.25
C LYS A 13 1.79 -6.78 -5.52
N SER A 14 2.46 -7.93 -5.58
CA SER A 14 1.99 -9.16 -4.94
C SER A 14 1.97 -9.03 -3.41
N ALA A 15 2.96 -8.35 -2.84
CA ALA A 15 3.02 -8.05 -1.41
C ALA A 15 1.89 -7.11 -0.98
N VAL A 16 1.65 -6.02 -1.72
CA VAL A 16 0.57 -5.05 -1.47
C VAL A 16 -0.80 -5.73 -1.52
N ILE A 17 -1.06 -6.57 -2.52
CA ILE A 17 -2.33 -7.30 -2.64
C ILE A 17 -2.55 -8.21 -1.44
N LYS A 18 -1.55 -8.99 -1.04
CA LYS A 18 -1.65 -9.89 0.12
C LYS A 18 -1.88 -9.12 1.42
N PHE A 19 -1.17 -8.01 1.62
CA PHE A 19 -1.37 -7.14 2.76
C PHE A 19 -2.81 -6.60 2.80
N ALA A 20 -3.30 -6.03 1.71
CA ALA A 20 -4.66 -5.50 1.65
C ALA A 20 -5.72 -6.58 1.94
N GLN A 21 -5.54 -7.77 1.35
CA GLN A 21 -6.45 -8.89 1.54
C GLN A 21 -6.55 -9.36 2.99
N ASN A 22 -5.41 -9.41 3.69
CA ASN A 22 -5.32 -9.95 5.04
C ASN A 22 -5.62 -8.90 6.12
N GLU A 23 -5.24 -7.64 5.89
CA GLU A 23 -5.17 -6.63 6.95
C GLU A 23 -6.24 -5.55 6.89
N LEU A 24 -6.86 -5.32 5.72
CA LEU A 24 -7.76 -4.19 5.48
C LEU A 24 -9.22 -4.58 5.27
N ASN A 25 -9.50 -5.86 5.00
CA ASN A 25 -10.84 -6.32 4.62
C ASN A 25 -11.81 -6.56 5.78
N ASP A 26 -11.32 -6.64 7.02
CA ASP A 26 -12.19 -6.90 8.18
C ASP A 26 -13.26 -5.81 8.31
N ASP A 27 -14.53 -6.19 8.56
CA ASP A 27 -15.69 -5.30 8.72
C ASP A 27 -15.86 -4.17 7.66
N MET A 28 -15.32 -4.34 6.46
CA MET A 28 -15.32 -3.30 5.41
C MET A 28 -16.73 -2.83 5.05
N GLU A 29 -17.68 -3.74 4.81
CA GLU A 29 -19.06 -3.41 4.42
C GLU A 29 -19.76 -2.55 5.47
N LYS A 30 -19.64 -2.91 6.76
CA LYS A 30 -20.24 -2.14 7.86
C LYS A 30 -19.64 -0.75 8.00
N ARG A 31 -18.32 -0.62 7.80
CA ARG A 31 -17.66 0.69 7.86
C ARG A 31 -18.10 1.59 6.71
N ASP A 32 -18.26 1.04 5.52
CA ASP A 32 -18.78 1.77 4.36
C ASP A 32 -20.21 2.25 4.60
N GLU A 33 -21.10 1.36 5.06
CA GLU A 33 -22.50 1.70 5.40
C GLU A 33 -22.62 2.83 6.43
N LYS A 34 -21.68 2.91 7.37
CA LYS A 34 -21.65 3.93 8.43
C LYS A 34 -20.79 5.15 8.11
N SER A 35 -20.14 5.17 6.95
CA SER A 35 -19.15 6.19 6.59
C SER A 35 -18.02 6.35 7.65
N GLU A 36 -17.58 5.23 8.23
CA GLU A 36 -16.56 5.21 9.28
C GLU A 36 -15.15 5.04 8.69
N PHE A 37 -14.25 5.95 9.04
CA PHE A 37 -12.84 5.85 8.66
C PHE A 37 -12.07 4.89 9.56
N SER A 38 -11.41 3.89 8.97
CA SER A 38 -10.55 2.95 9.71
C SER A 38 -9.18 3.55 10.01
N TYR A 39 -9.07 4.23 11.15
CA TYR A 39 -7.77 4.71 11.65
C TYR A 39 -6.77 3.58 11.90
N GLU A 40 -7.26 2.40 12.26
CA GLU A 40 -6.40 1.23 12.42
C GLU A 40 -5.84 0.77 11.08
N GLY A 41 -6.69 0.59 10.06
CA GLY A 41 -6.26 0.24 8.71
C GLY A 41 -5.29 1.27 8.13
N TRP A 42 -5.55 2.57 8.36
CA TRP A 42 -4.64 3.64 7.96
C TRP A 42 -3.26 3.54 8.63
N ARG A 43 -3.21 3.21 9.93
CA ARG A 43 -1.93 2.97 10.62
C ARG A 43 -1.22 1.73 10.11
N LYS A 44 -1.95 0.66 9.77
CA LYS A 44 -1.36 -0.54 9.14
C LYS A 44 -0.72 -0.19 7.78
N CYS A 45 -1.39 0.63 6.97
CA CYS A 45 -0.83 1.14 5.70
C CYS A 45 0.46 1.95 5.92
N ALA A 46 0.49 2.82 6.94
CA ALA A 46 1.68 3.57 7.31
C ALA A 46 2.84 2.64 7.74
N GLN A 47 2.55 1.60 8.54
CA GLN A 47 3.54 0.63 8.99
C GLN A 47 4.05 -0.28 7.86
N PHE A 48 3.20 -0.62 6.90
CA PHE A 48 3.60 -1.35 5.70
C PHE A 48 4.54 -0.52 4.82
N GLY A 49 4.39 0.81 4.85
CA GLY A 49 5.27 1.75 4.14
C GLY A 49 4.66 2.39 2.88
N ILE A 50 3.40 2.08 2.53
CA ILE A 50 2.80 2.60 1.29
C ILE A 50 2.63 4.13 1.28
N HIS A 51 2.51 4.77 2.44
CA HIS A 51 2.40 6.24 2.51
C HIS A 51 3.71 6.96 2.18
N GLY A 52 4.84 6.24 2.29
CA GLY A 52 6.18 6.78 2.17
C GLY A 52 6.85 6.53 0.82
N LEU A 53 6.13 5.93 -0.15
CA LEU A 53 6.79 5.27 -1.29
C LEU A 53 7.74 6.19 -2.06
N SER A 54 7.25 7.36 -2.49
CA SER A 54 8.04 8.33 -3.27
C SER A 54 8.94 9.24 -2.44
N PHE A 55 8.83 9.21 -1.11
CA PHE A 55 9.64 10.05 -0.25
C PHE A 55 11.07 9.48 -0.10
N PRO A 56 12.09 10.34 0.02
CA PRO A 56 13.45 9.90 0.30
C PRO A 56 13.57 9.11 1.63
N GLU A 57 14.54 8.19 1.68
CA GLU A 57 14.83 7.39 2.87
C GLU A 57 15.21 8.24 4.10
N GLU A 58 15.85 9.40 3.91
CA GLU A 58 16.19 10.32 5.01
C GLU A 58 14.95 10.85 5.78
N TYR A 59 13.78 10.79 5.16
CA TYR A 59 12.49 11.14 5.77
C TYR A 59 11.64 9.91 6.12
N GLY A 60 12.21 8.70 6.00
CA GLY A 60 11.51 7.43 6.27
C GLY A 60 10.66 6.90 5.11
N GLY A 61 10.88 7.39 3.88
CA GLY A 61 10.27 6.82 2.68
C GLY A 61 11.12 5.73 2.02
N SER A 62 10.71 5.26 0.84
CA SER A 62 11.46 4.23 0.09
C SER A 62 12.13 4.74 -1.20
N GLY A 63 11.95 6.00 -1.57
CA GLY A 63 12.52 6.57 -2.81
C GLY A 63 12.04 5.90 -4.09
N ALA A 64 10.85 5.29 -4.08
CA ALA A 64 10.27 4.58 -5.20
C ALA A 64 9.93 5.54 -6.34
N ASP A 65 10.07 5.05 -7.58
CA ASP A 65 9.72 5.80 -8.77
C ASP A 65 8.20 5.87 -9.00
N ILE A 66 7.78 6.68 -9.97
CA ILE A 66 6.36 6.94 -10.27
C ILE A 66 5.62 5.68 -10.79
N MET A 67 6.31 4.76 -11.46
CA MET A 67 5.66 3.52 -11.93
C MET A 67 5.42 2.54 -10.77
N THR A 68 6.17 2.70 -9.68
CA THR A 68 6.11 1.83 -8.51
C THR A 68 5.25 2.44 -7.37
N THR A 69 5.13 3.77 -7.31
CA THR A 69 4.30 4.52 -6.34
C THR A 69 2.82 4.52 -6.73
#